data_AF-A0A924MLC4-F1
#
_entry.id   AF-A0A924MLC4-F1
#
_cell.length_a   1.000
_cell.length_b   1.000
_cell.length_c   1.000
_cell.angle_alpha   90.00
_cell.angle_beta   90.00
_cell.angle_gamma   90.00
#
_symmetry.space_group_name_H-M   'P 1'
#
loop_
_entity.id
_entity.type
_entity.pdbx_description
1 polymer ?
#
loop_
_entity_poly.entity_id
_entity_poly.type
_entity_poly.pdbx_seq_one_letter_code
_entity_poly.pdbx_strand_id
1 'polypeptide(L)'
;MDDHANKVLDPVCGMTVDPASARFHADHDGTTYHFCSAGCERKFRAEPARYAATDHPAHSNPAALESASPAPAGTIYTCPMHPEIRQDHPGACPICGMALEPLMPSEDESNPELEDFSRRFWWTLPLSIAAFILAMAGHRLPIDASTRTWIELALSAPVVLWAGAPFFVRCVRSIRSGHLNMWTLIGIGVGAAFGYSLVATLLPGVFPASYIEHGRIGVYFEAAAVIVSLTLLGQLLELRARSKTSAAIRALLGLSPKTAR
;
A
#
# COMPACT_ATOMS: atom_id res chain seq x y z
N MET A 1 33.52 -23.56 -1.18
CA MET A 1 32.70 -24.20 -0.14
C MET A 1 31.40 -23.44 -0.10
N ASP A 2 30.41 -23.94 -0.84
CA ASP A 2 29.10 -23.32 -1.02
C ASP A 2 28.19 -23.74 0.14
N ASP A 3 27.91 -22.82 1.07
CA ASP A 3 26.98 -23.04 2.16
C ASP A 3 25.63 -22.43 1.76
N HIS A 4 24.87 -23.18 0.96
CA HIS A 4 23.47 -22.88 0.67
C HIS A 4 22.66 -23.07 1.96
N ALA A 5 22.65 -22.05 2.82
CA ALA A 5 21.75 -21.98 3.96
C ALA A 5 20.32 -22.17 3.46
N ASN A 6 19.73 -23.31 3.83
CA ASN A 6 18.38 -23.70 3.46
C ASN A 6 17.39 -22.82 4.24
N LYS A 7 17.21 -21.57 3.79
CA LYS A 7 16.33 -20.61 4.43
C LYS A 7 14.88 -21.02 4.19
N VAL A 8 14.11 -21.10 5.26
CA VAL A 8 12.69 -21.48 5.24
C VAL A 8 11.82 -20.23 5.31
N LEU A 9 10.56 -20.33 4.90
CA LEU A 9 9.63 -19.21 4.95
C LEU A 9 8.78 -19.30 6.23
N ASP A 10 8.60 -18.16 6.89
CA ASP A 10 7.62 -18.02 7.97
C ASP A 10 6.20 -18.17 7.39
N PRO A 11 5.42 -19.18 7.79
CA PRO A 11 4.11 -19.47 7.19
C PRO A 11 3.04 -18.43 7.52
N VAL A 12 3.28 -17.53 8.48
CA VAL A 12 2.32 -16.50 8.89
C VAL A 12 2.49 -15.21 8.10
N CYS A 13 3.73 -14.86 7.72
CA CYS A 13 4.03 -13.59 7.06
C CYS A 13 4.83 -13.70 5.75
N GLY A 14 5.32 -14.89 5.40
CA GLY A 14 6.12 -15.14 4.20
C GLY A 14 7.54 -14.61 4.28
N MET A 15 8.04 -14.25 5.46
CA MET A 15 9.41 -13.75 5.63
C MET A 15 10.42 -14.90 5.65
N THR A 16 11.54 -14.75 4.96
CA THR A 16 12.61 -15.76 4.94
C THR A 16 13.34 -15.80 6.29
N VAL A 17 13.37 -16.97 6.92
CA VAL A 17 14.00 -17.24 8.21
C VAL A 17 15.11 -18.26 8.01
N ASP A 18 16.25 -18.05 8.67
CA ASP A 18 17.31 -19.05 8.73
C ASP A 18 17.04 -20.01 9.90
N PRO A 19 16.77 -21.31 9.65
CA PRO A 19 16.50 -22.30 10.69
C PRO A 19 17.58 -22.39 11.76
N ALA A 20 18.85 -22.12 11.41
CA ALA A 20 19.98 -22.25 12.34
C ALA A 20 20.05 -21.10 13.36
N SER A 21 19.43 -19.96 13.05
CA SER A 21 19.43 -18.74 13.90
C SER A 21 18.05 -18.37 14.44
N ALA A 22 17.01 -19.11 14.03
CA ALA A 22 15.63 -18.82 14.36
C ALA A 22 15.36 -18.96 15.87
N ARG A 23 15.14 -17.83 16.54
CA ARG A 23 14.78 -17.80 17.98
C ARG A 23 13.39 -18.36 18.25
N PHE A 24 12.47 -18.26 17.29
CA PHE A 24 11.06 -18.60 17.46
C PHE A 24 10.70 -19.79 16.57
N HIS A 25 10.18 -20.85 17.18
CA HIS A 25 9.80 -22.09 16.51
C HIS A 25 8.61 -22.75 17.19
N ALA A 26 7.83 -23.52 16.43
CA ALA A 26 6.71 -24.29 16.94
C ALA A 26 6.55 -25.58 16.14
N ASP A 27 6.22 -26.67 16.83
CA ASP A 27 5.99 -27.97 16.22
C ASP A 27 4.49 -28.20 15.99
N HIS A 28 4.13 -28.65 14.79
CA HIS A 28 2.77 -29.06 14.44
C HIS A 28 2.81 -30.22 13.45
N ASP A 29 2.01 -31.27 13.70
CA ASP A 29 1.93 -32.50 12.88
C ASP A 29 3.30 -33.10 12.49
N GLY A 30 4.25 -33.07 13.43
CA GLY A 30 5.59 -33.63 13.23
C GLY A 30 6.55 -32.77 12.40
N THR A 31 6.16 -31.55 12.02
CA THR A 31 6.98 -30.57 11.30
C THR A 31 7.31 -29.38 12.20
N THR A 32 8.58 -28.99 12.26
CA THR A 32 9.04 -27.79 12.98
C THR A 32 8.98 -26.57 12.08
N TYR A 33 8.18 -25.57 12.46
CA TYR A 33 8.04 -24.30 11.75
C TYR A 33 8.87 -23.21 12.43
N HIS A 34 9.51 -22.36 11.62
CA HIS A 34 10.36 -21.26 12.08
C HIS A 34 9.73 -19.90 11.78
N PHE A 35 9.83 -18.96 12.72
CA PHE A 35 9.14 -17.66 12.64
C PHE A 35 10.10 -16.47 12.74
N CYS A 36 9.77 -15.38 12.05
CA CYS A 36 10.56 -14.16 12.07
C CYS A 36 10.40 -13.38 13.39
N SER A 37 9.32 -13.62 14.15
CA SER A 37 9.02 -12.89 15.38
C SER A 37 8.12 -13.70 16.32
N ALA A 38 8.12 -13.31 17.61
CA ALA A 38 7.18 -13.82 18.61
C ALA A 38 5.69 -13.56 18.24
N GLY A 39 5.43 -12.55 17.40
CA GLY A 39 4.09 -12.26 16.90
C GLY A 39 3.58 -13.35 15.96
N CYS A 40 4.41 -13.76 15.00
CA CYS A 40 4.11 -14.84 14.06
C CYS A 40 3.95 -16.17 14.79
N GLU A 41 4.86 -16.49 15.73
CA GLU A 41 4.77 -17.72 16.52
C GLU A 41 3.44 -17.81 17.30
N ARG A 42 3.01 -16.73 17.97
CA ARG A 42 1.73 -16.72 18.71
C ARG A 42 0.53 -16.94 17.79
N LYS A 43 0.53 -16.32 16.59
CA LYS A 43 -0.54 -16.50 15.59
C LYS A 43 -0.59 -17.94 15.09
N PHE A 44 0.57 -18.53 14.81
CA PHE A 44 0.67 -19.93 14.41
C PHE A 44 0.17 -20.87 15.50
N ARG A 45 0.57 -20.67 16.76
CA ARG A 45 0.10 -21.49 17.90
C ARG A 45 -1.41 -21.37 18.14
N ALA A 46 -2.01 -20.22 17.82
CA ALA A 46 -3.45 -20.00 17.99
C ALA A 46 -4.27 -20.76 16.94
N GLU A 47 -3.83 -20.79 15.69
CA GLU A 47 -4.52 -21.47 14.58
C GLU A 47 -3.56 -22.28 13.68
N PRO A 48 -2.94 -23.37 14.16
CA PRO A 48 -1.87 -24.06 13.42
C PRO A 48 -2.33 -24.63 12.07
N ALA A 49 -3.53 -25.22 12.03
CA ALA A 49 -4.10 -25.83 10.83
C ALA A 49 -4.32 -24.83 9.68
N ARG A 50 -4.49 -23.53 9.99
CA ARG A 50 -4.67 -22.46 8.99
C ARG A 50 -3.37 -22.15 8.25
N TYR A 51 -2.23 -22.22 8.95
CA TYR A 51 -0.92 -21.83 8.42
C TYR A 51 -0.08 -23.04 7.98
N ALA A 52 -0.38 -24.23 8.50
CA ALA A 52 0.27 -25.47 8.09
C ALA A 52 -0.19 -25.98 6.70
N ALA A 53 -1.34 -25.49 6.21
CA ALA A 53 -1.93 -25.94 4.94
C ALA A 53 -1.43 -25.18 3.68
N THR A 54 -0.56 -24.19 3.82
CA THR A 54 -0.06 -23.41 2.68
C THR A 54 1.27 -23.96 2.15
N ASP A 55 1.21 -24.92 1.22
CA ASP A 55 2.32 -25.18 0.30
C ASP A 55 2.42 -24.02 -0.69
N HIS A 56 3.48 -23.20 -0.58
CA HIS A 56 3.68 -22.05 -1.45
C HIS A 56 4.02 -22.44 -2.90
N PRO A 57 3.44 -21.72 -3.88
CA PRO A 57 4.23 -21.18 -4.96
C PRO A 57 4.32 -19.65 -4.90
N ALA A 58 5.43 -19.17 -5.44
CA ALA A 58 5.90 -17.80 -5.47
C ALA A 58 4.93 -16.80 -6.14
N HIS A 59 4.99 -15.58 -5.62
CA HIS A 59 4.68 -14.29 -6.25
C HIS A 59 3.81 -14.31 -7.52
N SER A 60 2.50 -14.17 -7.33
CA SER A 60 1.62 -13.33 -8.15
C SER A 60 0.18 -13.46 -7.62
N ASN A 61 -0.64 -12.44 -7.89
CA ASN A 61 -2.11 -12.51 -7.89
C ASN A 61 -2.85 -12.23 -6.56
N PRO A 62 -4.16 -11.91 -6.61
CA PRO A 62 -4.82 -10.75 -6.01
C PRO A 62 -5.44 -11.07 -4.63
N ALA A 63 -4.83 -12.00 -3.90
CA ALA A 63 -5.36 -12.57 -2.66
C ALA A 63 -5.00 -11.78 -1.39
N ALA A 64 -4.31 -10.64 -1.51
CA ALA A 64 -4.08 -9.74 -0.37
C ALA A 64 -5.37 -9.05 0.15
N LEU A 65 -6.54 -9.39 -0.40
CA LEU A 65 -7.87 -8.99 0.06
C LEU A 65 -8.56 -10.06 0.94
N GLU A 66 -7.97 -11.24 1.15
CA GLU A 66 -8.54 -12.34 1.96
C GLU A 66 -8.09 -12.37 3.43
N SER A 67 -7.37 -11.34 3.89
CA SER A 67 -7.01 -11.18 5.30
C SER A 67 -8.03 -10.33 6.06
N ALA A 68 -9.29 -10.71 5.97
CA ALA A 68 -10.30 -10.39 6.99
C ALA A 68 -10.81 -11.74 7.51
N SER A 69 -10.96 -11.89 8.84
CA SER A 69 -11.63 -13.05 9.43
C SER A 69 -12.91 -13.40 8.65
N PRO A 70 -13.32 -14.68 8.58
CA PRO A 70 -14.63 -15.01 8.05
C PRO A 70 -15.65 -14.32 8.96
N ALA A 71 -16.17 -13.18 8.49
CA ALA A 71 -17.34 -12.58 9.09
C ALA A 71 -18.47 -13.63 9.02
N PRO A 72 -19.38 -13.70 10.00
CA PRO A 72 -20.42 -14.72 10.07
C PRO A 72 -21.13 -14.85 8.71
N ALA A 73 -21.42 -16.10 8.31
CA ALA A 73 -22.08 -16.40 7.04
C ALA A 73 -23.31 -15.51 6.85
N GLY A 74 -23.31 -14.68 5.80
CA GLY A 74 -24.34 -13.67 5.55
C GLY A 74 -23.94 -12.21 5.88
N THR A 75 -22.67 -11.94 6.20
CA THR A 75 -22.19 -10.56 6.35
C THR A 75 -22.19 -9.85 4.99
N ILE A 76 -23.03 -8.84 4.84
CA ILE A 76 -23.07 -8.00 3.64
C ILE A 76 -21.99 -6.92 3.77
N TYR A 77 -21.13 -6.80 2.78
CA TYR A 77 -20.13 -5.76 2.61
C TYR A 77 -20.66 -4.65 1.70
N THR A 78 -20.42 -3.40 2.07
CA THR A 78 -20.86 -2.23 1.33
C THR A 78 -19.73 -1.25 1.07
N CYS A 79 -19.83 -0.51 -0.03
CA CYS A 79 -18.93 0.60 -0.27
C CYS A 79 -19.43 1.82 0.53
N PRO A 80 -18.58 2.46 1.37
CA PRO A 80 -19.01 3.62 2.14
C PRO A 80 -19.36 4.85 1.28
N MET A 81 -18.87 4.92 0.04
CA MET A 81 -19.23 5.96 -0.93
C MET A 81 -20.40 5.57 -1.86
N HIS A 82 -20.68 4.28 -1.99
CA HIS A 82 -21.73 3.76 -2.88
C HIS A 82 -22.55 2.71 -2.10
N PRO A 83 -23.47 3.14 -1.22
CA PRO A 83 -24.23 2.25 -0.33
C PRO A 83 -25.13 1.23 -1.07
N GLU A 84 -25.37 1.49 -2.35
CA GLU A 84 -26.11 0.61 -3.27
C GLU A 84 -25.32 -0.67 -3.60
N ILE A 85 -24.00 -0.64 -3.46
CA ILE A 85 -23.15 -1.81 -3.67
C ILE A 85 -23.16 -2.68 -2.42
N ARG A 86 -23.81 -3.83 -2.49
CA ARG A 86 -23.88 -4.85 -1.45
C ARG A 86 -23.33 -6.17 -1.98
N GLN A 87 -22.27 -6.68 -1.37
CA GLN A 87 -21.65 -7.96 -1.72
C GLN A 87 -21.59 -8.86 -0.48
N ASP A 88 -21.59 -10.16 -0.66
CA ASP A 88 -21.47 -11.16 0.41
C ASP A 88 -20.01 -11.50 0.74
N HIS A 89 -19.06 -10.85 0.05
CA HIS A 89 -17.63 -11.05 0.21
C HIS A 89 -16.87 -9.71 0.36
N PRO A 90 -15.72 -9.70 1.05
CA PRO A 90 -14.80 -8.56 1.00
C PRO A 90 -14.27 -8.38 -0.43
N GLY A 91 -13.93 -7.15 -0.80
CA GLY A 91 -13.49 -6.86 -2.16
C GLY A 91 -13.35 -5.38 -2.43
N ALA A 92 -13.08 -5.02 -3.69
CA ALA A 92 -13.07 -3.64 -4.12
C ALA A 92 -14.39 -3.27 -4.79
N CYS A 93 -14.92 -2.09 -4.47
CA CYS A 93 -16.11 -1.53 -5.08
C CYS A 93 -15.95 -1.43 -6.61
N PRO A 94 -16.91 -1.95 -7.39
CA PRO A 94 -16.84 -1.92 -8.85
C PRO A 94 -16.95 -0.50 -9.44
N ILE A 95 -17.46 0.46 -8.65
CA ILE A 95 -17.63 1.85 -9.09
C ILE A 95 -16.36 2.67 -8.80
N CYS A 96 -15.94 2.75 -7.54
CA CYS A 96 -14.84 3.63 -7.12
C CYS A 96 -13.54 2.93 -6.72
N GLY A 97 -13.53 1.60 -6.63
CA GLY A 97 -12.34 0.83 -6.28
C GLY A 97 -11.87 0.95 -4.83
N MET A 98 -12.65 1.57 -3.93
CA MET A 98 -12.43 1.48 -2.48
C MET A 98 -12.73 0.06 -1.98
N ALA A 99 -12.10 -0.37 -0.89
CA ALA A 99 -12.47 -1.61 -0.25
C ALA A 99 -13.90 -1.56 0.29
N LEU A 100 -14.59 -2.69 0.22
CA LEU A 100 -15.90 -2.87 0.81
C LEU A 100 -15.74 -3.15 2.31
N GLU A 101 -16.52 -2.43 3.11
CA GLU A 101 -16.55 -2.57 4.56
C GLU A 101 -17.81 -3.36 4.96
N PRO A 102 -17.76 -4.22 5.98
CA PRO A 102 -18.94 -4.96 6.43
C PRO A 102 -20.01 -3.99 6.95
N LEU A 103 -21.28 -4.17 6.52
CA LEU A 103 -22.43 -3.37 6.97
C LEU A 103 -22.61 -3.41 8.49
N MET A 104 -22.26 -4.55 9.09
CA MET A 104 -22.23 -4.73 10.53
C MET A 104 -20.78 -4.69 11.01
N PRO A 105 -20.44 -3.90 12.05
CA PRO A 105 -19.07 -3.81 12.51
C PRO A 105 -18.61 -5.16 13.11
N SER A 106 -17.62 -5.82 12.48
CA SER A 106 -17.01 -7.04 13.01
C SER A 106 -16.03 -6.74 14.15
N GLU A 107 -15.73 -7.74 14.99
CA GLU A 107 -14.92 -7.59 16.22
C GLU A 107 -13.41 -7.33 15.97
N ASP A 108 -12.95 -7.36 14.71
CA ASP A 108 -11.54 -7.12 14.40
C ASP A 108 -11.16 -5.63 14.53
N GLU A 109 -10.19 -5.39 15.43
CA GLU A 109 -9.65 -4.07 15.81
C GLU A 109 -8.53 -3.60 14.85
N SER A 110 -7.95 -4.52 14.08
CA SER A 110 -6.91 -4.21 13.10
C SER A 110 -7.52 -3.77 11.78
N ASN A 111 -7.24 -2.55 11.35
CA ASN A 111 -7.58 -2.06 10.02
C ASN A 111 -6.32 -2.14 9.12
N PRO A 112 -6.07 -3.28 8.45
CA PRO A 112 -4.82 -3.53 7.73
C PRO A 112 -4.56 -2.53 6.60
N GLU A 113 -5.61 -1.91 6.04
CA GLU A 113 -5.46 -0.85 5.05
C GLU A 113 -4.83 0.41 5.65
N LEU A 114 -5.27 0.81 6.84
CA LEU A 114 -4.69 1.95 7.56
C LEU A 114 -3.20 1.72 7.83
N GLU A 115 -2.82 0.50 8.19
CA GLU A 115 -1.42 0.14 8.41
C GLU A 115 -0.61 0.16 7.10
N ASP A 116 -1.13 -0.36 5.99
CA ASP A 116 -0.45 -0.32 4.69
C ASP A 116 -0.26 1.12 4.18
N PHE A 117 -1.32 1.93 4.19
CA PHE A 117 -1.25 3.34 3.76
C PHE A 117 -0.34 4.17 4.67
N SER A 118 -0.42 3.97 5.99
CA SER A 118 0.46 4.64 6.95
C SER A 118 1.92 4.28 6.73
N ARG A 119 2.22 2.98 6.53
CA ARG A 119 3.58 2.52 6.23
C ARG A 119 4.09 3.15 4.92
N ARG A 120 3.32 3.07 3.84
CA ARG A 120 3.71 3.69 2.54
C ARG A 120 3.98 5.18 2.70
N PHE A 121 3.11 5.90 3.40
CA PHE A 121 3.26 7.32 3.66
C PHE A 121 4.55 7.62 4.44
N TRP A 122 4.76 6.99 5.61
CA TRP A 122 5.91 7.29 6.46
C TRP A 122 7.26 6.89 5.85
N TRP A 123 7.30 5.80 5.08
CA TRP A 123 8.53 5.39 4.39
C TRP A 123 8.88 6.30 3.21
N THR A 124 7.90 6.87 2.52
CA THR A 124 8.12 7.70 1.33
C THR A 124 8.13 9.20 1.59
N LEU A 125 7.60 9.64 2.74
CA LEU A 125 7.60 11.03 3.15
C LEU A 125 9.02 11.65 3.20
N PRO A 126 10.06 11.00 3.78
CA PRO A 126 11.41 11.55 3.77
C PRO A 126 11.96 11.75 2.36
N LEU A 127 11.67 10.81 1.45
CA LEU A 127 12.10 10.88 0.05
C LEU A 127 11.39 12.02 -0.68
N SER A 128 10.08 12.18 -0.47
CA SER A 128 9.31 13.29 -1.03
C SER A 128 9.79 14.65 -0.52
N ILE A 129 10.13 14.76 0.77
CA ILE A 129 10.69 15.99 1.35
C ILE A 129 12.07 16.27 0.76
N ALA A 130 12.93 15.25 0.65
CA ALA A 130 14.25 15.40 0.05
C ALA A 130 14.16 15.85 -1.41
N ALA A 131 13.25 15.26 -2.21
CA ALA A 131 13.00 15.67 -3.59
C ALA A 131 12.50 17.12 -3.68
N PHE A 132 11.57 17.53 -2.81
CA PHE A 132 11.06 18.90 -2.76
C PHE A 132 12.14 19.92 -2.40
N ILE A 133 12.95 19.63 -1.37
CA ILE A 133 14.09 20.48 -0.99
C ILE A 133 15.09 20.56 -2.13
N LEU A 134 15.40 19.42 -2.77
CA LEU A 134 16.34 19.40 -3.89
C LEU A 134 15.82 20.24 -5.06
N ALA A 135 14.54 20.19 -5.38
CA ALA A 135 13.94 21.00 -6.44
C ALA A 135 14.03 22.51 -6.14
N MET A 136 13.68 22.93 -4.92
CA MET A 136 13.67 24.34 -4.52
C MET A 136 15.06 24.92 -4.25
N ALA A 137 15.91 24.18 -3.53
CA ALA A 137 17.18 24.69 -3.01
C ALA A 137 18.41 24.26 -3.80
N GLY A 138 18.30 23.24 -4.66
CA GLY A 138 19.47 22.66 -5.31
C GLY A 138 20.18 23.55 -6.32
N HIS A 139 19.64 24.74 -6.69
CA HIS A 139 20.40 25.71 -7.49
C HIS A 139 21.53 26.35 -6.67
N ARG A 140 21.42 26.30 -5.34
CA ARG A 140 22.48 26.74 -4.41
C ARG A 140 23.53 25.66 -4.15
N LEU A 141 23.29 24.41 -4.57
CA LEU A 141 24.23 23.32 -4.41
C LEU A 141 25.19 23.30 -5.61
N PRO A 142 26.50 23.07 -5.39
CA PRO A 142 27.49 22.99 -6.47
C PRO A 142 27.43 21.62 -7.16
N ILE A 143 26.25 21.22 -7.63
CA ILE A 143 25.99 19.93 -8.29
C ILE A 143 25.60 20.20 -9.74
N ASP A 144 26.13 19.39 -10.65
CA ASP A 144 25.78 19.47 -12.06
C ASP A 144 24.26 19.25 -12.29
N ALA A 145 23.71 19.97 -13.27
CA ALA A 145 22.28 19.97 -13.56
C ALA A 145 21.75 18.57 -13.96
N SER A 146 22.58 17.77 -14.65
CA SER A 146 22.23 16.39 -15.01
C SER A 146 22.19 15.49 -13.78
N THR A 147 23.23 15.52 -12.95
CA THR A 147 23.31 14.74 -11.71
C THR A 147 22.13 15.03 -10.78
N ARG A 148 21.76 16.31 -10.64
CA ARG A 148 20.60 16.71 -9.84
C ARG A 148 19.29 16.09 -10.34
N THR A 149 19.10 16.05 -11.64
CA THR A 149 17.90 15.47 -12.27
C THR A 149 17.83 13.96 -12.04
N TRP A 150 18.98 13.27 -12.11
CA TRP A 150 19.08 11.85 -11.77
C TRP A 150 18.76 11.58 -10.29
N ILE A 151 19.20 12.45 -9.38
CA ILE A 151 18.86 12.34 -7.96
C ILE A 151 17.36 12.57 -7.74
N GLU A 152 16.77 13.57 -8.39
CA GLU A 152 15.31 13.83 -8.35
C GLU A 152 14.50 12.62 -8.86
N LEU A 153 14.94 11.98 -9.95
CA LEU A 153 14.35 10.73 -10.44
C LEU A 153 14.48 9.60 -9.41
N ALA A 154 15.67 9.39 -8.85
CA ALA A 154 15.92 8.31 -7.89
C ALA A 154 15.10 8.48 -6.59
N LEU A 155 14.91 9.71 -6.12
CA LEU A 155 14.10 10.00 -4.94
C LEU A 155 12.61 9.88 -5.22
N SER A 156 12.14 10.35 -6.37
CA SER A 156 10.70 10.36 -6.71
C SER A 156 10.18 9.01 -7.20
N ALA A 157 11.01 8.18 -7.83
CA ALA A 157 10.62 6.87 -8.34
C ALA A 157 9.95 5.96 -7.30
N PRO A 158 10.51 5.71 -6.11
CA PRO A 158 9.84 4.89 -5.09
C PRO A 158 8.56 5.55 -4.56
N VAL A 159 8.50 6.88 -4.48
CA VAL A 159 7.29 7.60 -4.07
C VAL A 159 6.16 7.36 -5.08
N VAL A 160 6.43 7.59 -6.36
CA VAL A 160 5.42 7.49 -7.41
C VAL A 160 5.07 6.02 -7.72
N LEU A 161 6.07 5.16 -7.91
CA LEU A 161 5.85 3.79 -8.38
C LEU A 161 5.40 2.84 -7.28
N TRP A 162 5.91 2.97 -6.04
CA TRP A 162 5.53 2.08 -4.94
C TRP A 162 4.44 2.67 -4.06
N ALA A 163 4.59 3.91 -3.59
CA ALA A 163 3.58 4.55 -2.74
C ALA A 163 2.31 4.91 -3.55
N GLY A 164 2.49 5.37 -4.79
CA GLY A 164 1.39 5.70 -5.71
C GLY A 164 0.76 4.52 -6.45
N ALA A 165 1.30 3.30 -6.36
CA ALA A 165 0.76 2.12 -7.06
C ALA A 165 -0.76 1.91 -6.85
N PRO A 166 -1.31 2.01 -5.63
CA PRO A 166 -2.75 1.84 -5.40
C PRO A 166 -3.60 2.85 -6.17
N PHE A 167 -3.09 4.07 -6.38
CA PHE A 167 -3.79 5.14 -7.09
C PHE A 167 -3.84 4.87 -8.59
N PHE A 168 -2.76 4.35 -9.17
CA PHE A 168 -2.75 3.93 -10.57
C PHE A 168 -3.71 2.77 -10.83
N VAL A 169 -3.78 1.79 -9.93
CA VAL A 169 -4.75 0.69 -10.03
C VAL A 169 -6.19 1.24 -9.99
N ARG A 170 -6.49 2.16 -9.07
CA ARG A 170 -7.82 2.82 -8.98
C ARG A 170 -8.13 3.67 -10.21
N CYS A 171 -7.14 4.40 -10.75
CA CYS A 171 -7.25 5.16 -11.98
C CYS A 171 -7.62 4.26 -13.16
N VAL A 172 -6.89 3.17 -13.40
CA VAL A 172 -7.17 2.23 -14.49
C VAL A 172 -8.56 1.60 -14.34
N ARG A 173 -8.97 1.26 -13.11
CA ARG A 173 -10.33 0.77 -12.86
C ARG A 173 -11.40 1.80 -13.19
N SER A 174 -11.21 3.06 -12.78
CA SER A 174 -12.14 4.17 -13.06
C SER A 174 -12.26 4.47 -14.57
N ILE A 175 -11.16 4.38 -15.32
CA ILE A 175 -11.18 4.50 -16.79
C ILE A 175 -11.95 3.33 -17.41
N ARG A 176 -11.69 2.10 -16.96
CA ARG A 176 -12.37 0.90 -17.49
C ARG A 176 -13.85 0.86 -17.16
N SER A 177 -14.27 1.35 -15.99
CA SER A 177 -15.67 1.39 -15.58
C SER A 177 -16.44 2.57 -16.18
N GLY A 178 -15.76 3.53 -16.82
CA GLY A 178 -16.37 4.73 -17.40
C GLY A 178 -16.78 5.79 -16.36
N HIS A 179 -16.64 5.51 -15.06
CA HIS A 179 -16.97 6.43 -13.99
C HIS A 179 -15.73 7.22 -13.55
N LEU A 180 -15.47 8.32 -14.25
CA LEU A 180 -14.35 9.24 -13.96
C LEU A 180 -14.53 9.87 -12.57
N ASN A 181 -13.47 9.81 -11.77
CA ASN A 181 -13.45 10.29 -10.39
C ASN A 181 -12.10 10.95 -10.01
N MET A 182 -11.92 11.25 -8.73
CA MET A 182 -10.67 11.84 -8.20
C MET A 182 -9.42 11.03 -8.56
N TRP A 183 -9.50 9.69 -8.57
CA TRP A 183 -8.38 8.81 -8.86
C TRP A 183 -7.91 8.91 -10.29
N THR A 184 -8.83 9.10 -11.25
CA THR A 184 -8.46 9.35 -12.65
C THR A 184 -7.67 10.64 -12.81
N LEU A 185 -8.09 11.72 -12.15
CA LEU A 185 -7.37 13.00 -12.23
C LEU A 185 -5.96 12.88 -11.63
N ILE A 186 -5.85 12.29 -10.43
CA ILE A 186 -4.55 12.10 -9.76
C ILE A 186 -3.66 11.18 -10.60
N GLY A 187 -4.17 10.03 -11.04
CA GLY A 187 -3.40 9.04 -11.78
C GLY A 187 -2.89 9.57 -13.12
N ILE A 188 -3.72 10.30 -13.88
CA ILE A 188 -3.30 10.91 -15.14
C ILE A 188 -2.30 12.05 -14.87
N GLY A 189 -2.57 12.91 -13.89
CA GLY A 189 -1.68 14.05 -13.58
C GLY A 189 -0.29 13.60 -13.13
N VAL A 190 -0.22 12.70 -12.15
CA VAL A 190 1.05 12.14 -11.65
C VAL A 190 1.74 11.33 -12.74
N GLY A 191 0.99 10.52 -13.50
CA GLY A 191 1.52 9.73 -14.61
C GLY A 191 2.11 10.60 -15.73
N ALA A 192 1.44 11.67 -16.12
CA ALA A 192 1.92 12.62 -17.12
C ALA A 192 3.16 13.37 -16.64
N ALA A 193 3.14 13.90 -15.41
CA ALA A 193 4.28 14.62 -14.83
C ALA A 193 5.53 13.72 -14.71
N PHE A 194 5.36 12.50 -14.17
CA PHE A 194 6.46 11.55 -14.03
C PHE A 194 6.94 11.03 -15.38
N GLY A 195 6.02 10.71 -16.30
CA GLY A 195 6.35 10.24 -17.64
C GLY A 195 7.10 11.28 -18.47
N TYR A 196 6.63 12.53 -18.48
CA TYR A 196 7.34 13.64 -19.11
C TYR A 196 8.75 13.80 -18.55
N SER A 197 8.87 13.80 -17.22
CA SER A 197 10.16 13.97 -16.53
C SER A 197 11.13 12.83 -16.84
N LEU A 198 10.61 11.60 -16.96
CA LEU A 198 11.39 10.43 -17.35
C LEU A 198 11.92 10.56 -18.78
N VAL A 199 11.09 10.98 -19.73
CA VAL A 199 11.52 11.20 -21.12
C VAL A 199 12.52 12.35 -21.20
N ALA A 200 12.29 13.45 -20.47
CA ALA A 200 13.23 14.57 -20.39
C ALA A 200 14.60 14.18 -19.81
N THR A 201 14.63 13.20 -18.89
CA THR A 201 15.87 12.72 -18.26
C THR A 201 16.62 11.70 -19.13
N LEU A 202 15.90 10.73 -19.72
CA LEU A 202 16.51 9.63 -20.47
C LEU A 202 16.81 9.97 -21.93
N LEU A 203 15.98 10.83 -22.54
CA LEU A 203 15.99 11.12 -23.96
C LEU A 203 15.94 12.65 -24.20
N PRO A 204 16.94 13.42 -23.70
CA PRO A 204 16.94 14.87 -23.83
C PRO A 204 16.98 15.36 -25.28
N GLY A 205 17.50 14.54 -26.21
CA GLY A 205 17.57 14.86 -27.63
C GLY A 205 16.23 14.89 -28.39
N VAL A 206 15.14 14.41 -27.77
CA VAL A 206 13.78 14.49 -28.36
C VAL A 206 13.20 15.90 -28.23
N PHE A 207 13.70 16.70 -27.28
CA PHE A 207 13.20 18.03 -27.02
C PHE A 207 13.98 19.09 -27.84
N PRO A 208 13.30 20.09 -28.40
CA PRO A 208 13.97 21.22 -29.05
C PRO A 208 14.89 21.97 -28.08
N ALA A 209 15.99 22.53 -28.59
CA ALA A 209 16.96 23.27 -27.78
C ALA A 209 16.37 24.47 -27.02
N SER A 210 15.21 24.99 -27.43
CA SER A 210 14.47 26.05 -26.73
C SER A 210 13.93 25.64 -25.35
N TYR A 211 13.82 24.33 -25.07
CA TYR A 211 13.35 23.81 -23.78
C TYR A 211 14.48 23.62 -22.75
N ILE A 212 15.74 23.89 -23.14
CA ILE A 212 16.89 23.76 -22.25
C ILE A 212 17.06 25.06 -21.48
N GLU A 213 16.76 25.04 -20.19
CA GLU A 213 17.00 26.14 -19.26
C GLU A 213 18.13 25.75 -18.30
N HIS A 214 19.14 26.62 -18.15
CA HIS A 214 20.28 26.39 -17.25
C HIS A 214 20.99 25.05 -17.48
N GLY A 215 21.07 24.59 -18.73
CA GLY A 215 21.78 23.36 -19.12
C GLY A 215 21.01 22.06 -18.89
N ARG A 216 19.72 22.11 -18.52
CA ARG A 216 18.84 20.93 -18.46
C ARG A 216 17.43 21.23 -18.96
N ILE A 217 16.67 20.18 -19.25
CA ILE A 217 15.23 20.30 -19.48
C ILE A 217 14.55 20.36 -18.11
N GLY A 218 13.57 21.25 -17.95
CA GLY A 218 12.77 21.31 -16.72
C GLY A 218 12.06 19.97 -16.48
N VAL A 219 12.09 19.48 -15.24
CA VAL A 219 11.43 18.25 -14.80
C VAL A 219 10.42 18.55 -13.69
N TYR A 220 9.50 17.62 -13.47
CA TYR A 220 8.37 17.74 -12.53
C TYR A 220 8.30 16.53 -11.57
N PHE A 221 9.45 15.94 -11.25
CA PHE A 221 9.55 14.80 -10.33
C PHE A 221 9.07 15.16 -8.93
N GLU A 222 9.38 16.38 -8.47
CA GLU A 222 8.94 16.93 -7.19
C GLU A 222 7.42 17.11 -7.15
N ALA A 223 6.82 17.61 -8.23
CA ALA A 223 5.37 17.80 -8.30
C ALA A 223 4.65 16.44 -8.21
N ALA A 224 5.12 15.44 -8.97
CA ALA A 224 4.58 14.09 -8.91
C ALA A 224 4.70 13.47 -7.51
N ALA A 225 5.86 13.58 -6.88
CA ALA A 225 6.10 13.05 -5.53
C ALA A 225 5.24 13.74 -4.46
N VAL A 226 5.14 15.08 -4.50
CA VAL A 226 4.34 15.85 -3.54
C VAL A 226 2.85 15.53 -3.70
N ILE A 227 2.33 15.42 -4.92
CA ILE A 227 0.93 15.04 -5.15
C ILE A 227 0.64 13.66 -4.56
N VAL A 228 1.50 12.68 -4.80
CA VAL A 228 1.33 11.32 -4.21
C VAL A 228 1.38 11.37 -2.68
N SER A 229 2.32 12.13 -2.11
CA SER A 229 2.45 12.27 -0.65
C SER A 229 1.22 12.91 0.00
N LEU A 230 0.72 14.02 -0.56
CA LEU A 230 -0.46 14.71 -0.04
C LEU A 230 -1.74 13.88 -0.21
N THR A 231 -1.87 13.13 -1.30
CA THR A 231 -3.03 12.25 -1.51
C THR A 231 -3.03 11.05 -0.57
N LEU A 232 -1.86 10.45 -0.29
CA LEU A 232 -1.70 9.44 0.76
C LEU A 232 -2.07 10.00 2.13
N LEU A 233 -1.61 11.21 2.46
CA LEU A 233 -1.96 11.88 3.72
C LEU A 233 -3.48 12.08 3.83
N GLY A 234 -4.13 12.56 2.77
CA GLY A 234 -5.59 12.74 2.75
C GLY A 234 -6.34 11.43 3.04
N GLN A 235 -5.93 10.34 2.39
CA GLN A 235 -6.52 9.01 2.65
C GLN A 235 -6.27 8.53 4.07
N LEU A 236 -5.07 8.75 4.62
CA LEU A 236 -4.76 8.38 5.99
C LEU A 236 -5.63 9.14 7.00
N LEU A 237 -5.84 10.44 6.78
CA LEU A 237 -6.73 11.25 7.62
C LEU A 237 -8.19 10.81 7.50
N GLU A 238 -8.66 10.54 6.29
CA GLU A 238 -10.02 10.06 6.02
C GLU A 238 -10.30 8.72 6.71
N LEU A 239 -9.45 7.73 6.48
CA LEU A 239 -9.59 6.39 7.07
C LEU A 239 -9.48 6.44 8.60
N ARG A 240 -8.60 7.30 9.15
CA ARG A 240 -8.46 7.46 10.61
C ARG A 240 -9.67 8.15 11.25
N ALA A 241 -10.34 9.05 10.53
CA ALA A 241 -11.58 9.66 10.99
C ALA A 241 -12.74 8.64 10.99
N ARG A 242 -12.82 7.81 9.95
CA ARG A 242 -13.85 6.75 9.82
C ARG A 242 -13.67 5.62 10.84
N SER A 243 -12.43 5.21 11.13
CA SER A 243 -12.18 4.16 12.12
C SER A 243 -12.59 4.59 13.53
N LYS A 244 -12.32 5.84 13.91
CA LYS A 244 -12.73 6.41 15.21
C LYS A 244 -14.26 6.46 15.39
N THR A 245 -14.98 6.90 14.36
CA THR A 245 -16.46 6.98 14.40
C THR A 245 -17.08 5.59 14.44
N SER A 246 -16.56 4.66 13.64
CA SER A 246 -17.00 3.25 13.65
C SER A 246 -16.77 2.59 15.01
N ALA A 247 -15.63 2.82 15.66
CA ALA A 247 -15.34 2.31 17.00
C ALA A 247 -16.33 2.84 18.06
N ALA A 248 -16.71 4.12 17.99
CA ALA A 248 -17.69 4.70 18.90
C ALA A 248 -19.10 4.09 18.72
N ILE A 249 -19.54 3.89 17.47
CA ILE A 249 -20.83 3.23 17.17
C ILE A 249 -20.80 1.77 17.66
N ARG A 250 -19.69 1.06 17.44
CA ARG A 250 -19.50 -0.33 17.88
C ARG A 250 -19.55 -0.44 19.41
N ALA A 251 -18.95 0.51 20.14
CA ALA A 251 -19.03 0.57 21.59
C ALA A 251 -20.48 0.74 22.10
N LEU A 252 -21.30 1.56 21.43
CA LEU A 252 -22.72 1.73 21.78
C LEU A 252 -23.55 0.47 21.50
N LEU A 253 -23.30 -0.22 20.39
CA LEU A 253 -23.98 -1.47 20.05
C LEU A 253 -23.61 -2.61 21.02
N GLY A 254 -22.37 -2.62 21.52
CA GLY A 254 -21.90 -3.58 22.53
C GLY A 254 -22.59 -3.44 23.89
N LEU A 255 -23.22 -2.30 24.17
CA LEU A 255 -23.99 -2.06 25.41
C LEU A 255 -25.42 -2.62 25.34
N SER A 256 -25.89 -3.08 24.18
CA SER A 256 -27.20 -3.72 24.06
C SER A 256 -27.15 -5.17 24.59
N PRO A 257 -28.02 -5.56 25.53
CA PRO A 257 -28.00 -6.91 26.10
C PRO A 257 -28.32 -7.96 25.03
N LYS A 258 -27.44 -8.97 24.91
CA LYS A 258 -27.55 -10.04 23.89
C LYS A 258 -28.63 -11.08 24.20
N THR A 259 -29.24 -11.04 25.40
CA THR A 259 -30.27 -11.99 25.84
C THR A 259 -31.29 -11.29 26.75
N ALA A 260 -32.59 -11.49 26.47
CA ALA A 260 -33.66 -11.24 27.42
C ALA A 260 -33.93 -12.53 28.20
N ARG A 261 -33.95 -12.48 29.54
CA ARG A 261 -34.36 -13.59 30.41
C ARG A 261 -35.65 -13.21 31.13
#